data_AF-A0A0H5P9N1-F1
#
_entry.id   AF-A0A0H5P9N1-F1
#
_cell.length_a   1.000
_cell.length_b   1.000
_cell.length_c   1.000
_cell.angle_alpha   90.00
_cell.angle_beta   90.00
_cell.angle_gamma   90.00
#
_symmetry.space_group_name_H-M   'P 1'
#
loop_
_entity.id
_entity.type
_entity.pdbx_description
1 polymer ?
#
loop_
_entity_poly.entity_id
_entity_poly.type
_entity_poly.pdbx_seq_one_letter_code
_entity_poly.pdbx_strand_id
1 'polypeptide(L)'
;MTVEDQQAVREAGRAIRAGDEVDARLWPGYADRDQLREQLENYARDAIEAGREADYLAETDLAPFDAALVGINDDIEDRIERMSVSHDQLLAAAEAAKGLAPAERHQIRAVLADVEAGVDEDYELPELMWVDERSKAQLDTDRSHQQGAGLAETFCREAMQVIADGKTQPSNAHTQTLEGVLSTVGDNLYSVASGSVDDAHRTQFVKDRTELGRALTAAGVYDETKADIRELVDTRARQAGKLGRGAVEREQRWKTRTTEILARRDDARAQQHAARTARPRSTKTCATRVDRSAQTTSPAPTGARTAARRHYTPGVER
;
A
#
# COMPACT_ATOMS: atom_id res chain seq x y z
N MET A 1 -25.55 4.89 3.82
CA MET A 1 -25.87 5.20 2.42
C MET A 1 -27.34 5.59 2.33
N THR A 2 -27.60 6.88 2.17
CA THR A 2 -28.94 7.47 2.02
C THR A 2 -29.44 7.34 0.58
N VAL A 3 -30.68 7.79 0.31
CA VAL A 3 -31.22 7.87 -1.07
C VAL A 3 -30.56 8.99 -1.85
N GLU A 4 -30.21 10.09 -1.19
CA GLU A 4 -29.50 11.24 -1.75
C GLU A 4 -28.10 10.82 -2.21
N ASP A 5 -27.36 10.05 -1.40
CA ASP A 5 -26.05 9.50 -1.76
C ASP A 5 -26.12 8.67 -3.06
N GLN A 6 -27.20 7.88 -3.24
CA GLN A 6 -27.37 7.06 -4.43
C GLN A 6 -27.69 7.88 -5.67
N GLN A 7 -28.38 9.00 -5.50
CA GLN A 7 -28.75 9.87 -6.60
C GLN A 7 -27.55 10.69 -7.07
N ALA A 8 -26.74 11.21 -6.13
CA ALA A 8 -25.47 11.88 -6.43
C ALA A 8 -24.53 10.98 -7.24
N VAL A 9 -24.37 9.70 -6.86
CA VAL A 9 -23.55 8.73 -7.61
C VAL A 9 -24.09 8.47 -9.02
N ARG A 10 -25.41 8.42 -9.21
CA ARG A 10 -26.01 8.24 -10.55
C ARG A 10 -25.84 9.49 -11.43
N GLU A 11 -25.85 10.67 -10.83
CA GLU A 11 -25.61 11.94 -11.52
C GLU A 11 -24.15 12.07 -11.94
N ALA A 12 -23.22 11.79 -11.02
CA ALA A 12 -21.80 11.68 -11.30
C ALA A 12 -21.50 10.67 -12.41
N GLY A 13 -22.07 9.46 -12.33
CA GLY A 13 -21.88 8.43 -13.37
C GLY A 13 -22.44 8.83 -14.75
N ARG A 14 -23.45 9.72 -14.80
CA ARG A 14 -23.96 10.29 -16.06
C ARG A 14 -23.02 11.36 -16.60
N ALA A 15 -22.52 12.24 -15.74
CA ALA A 15 -21.57 13.30 -16.08
C ALA A 15 -20.23 12.72 -16.59
N ILE A 16 -19.68 11.71 -15.92
CA ILE A 16 -18.47 10.99 -16.38
C ILE A 16 -18.69 10.38 -17.77
N ARG A 17 -19.85 9.78 -18.02
CA ARG A 17 -20.18 9.20 -19.34
C ARG A 17 -20.34 10.29 -20.42
N ALA A 18 -20.71 11.50 -20.04
CA ALA A 18 -20.79 12.66 -20.93
C ALA A 18 -19.42 13.33 -21.17
N GLY A 19 -18.37 12.94 -20.43
CA GLY A 19 -17.04 13.54 -20.53
C GLY A 19 -16.84 14.77 -19.65
N ASP A 20 -17.76 15.03 -18.73
CA ASP A 20 -17.67 16.16 -17.80
C ASP A 20 -16.74 15.82 -16.63
N GLU A 21 -16.05 16.84 -16.11
CA GLU A 21 -15.28 16.75 -14.88
C GLU A 21 -16.23 16.74 -13.68
N VAL A 22 -16.08 15.75 -12.80
CA VAL A 22 -16.97 15.55 -11.65
C VAL A 22 -16.15 15.66 -10.38
N ASP A 23 -16.70 16.35 -9.38
CA ASP A 23 -16.13 16.38 -8.04
C ASP A 23 -15.97 14.94 -7.50
N ALA A 24 -14.72 14.58 -7.19
CA ALA A 24 -14.35 13.24 -6.71
C ALA A 24 -14.94 12.94 -5.32
N ARG A 25 -15.36 13.96 -4.55
CA ARG A 25 -15.98 13.79 -3.22
C ARG A 25 -17.47 13.48 -3.30
N LEU A 26 -17.79 12.36 -3.93
CA LEU A 26 -19.15 11.86 -4.12
C LEU A 26 -19.87 11.46 -2.83
N TRP A 27 -19.16 11.35 -1.70
CA TRP A 27 -19.72 10.92 -0.41
C TRP A 27 -19.32 11.86 0.73
N PRO A 28 -20.12 12.90 1.01
CA PRO A 28 -19.88 13.80 2.13
C PRO A 28 -19.81 13.05 3.47
N GLY A 29 -18.75 13.29 4.24
CA GLY A 29 -18.52 12.69 5.55
C GLY A 29 -18.03 11.23 5.53
N TYR A 30 -17.75 10.65 4.36
CA TYR A 30 -16.94 9.44 4.27
C TYR A 30 -15.46 9.82 4.31
N ALA A 31 -14.68 9.05 5.06
CA ALA A 31 -13.23 9.19 5.09
C ALA A 31 -12.63 8.89 3.72
N ASP A 32 -11.77 9.80 3.27
CA ASP A 32 -10.83 9.53 2.19
C ASP A 32 -9.55 8.94 2.80
N ARG A 33 -9.28 7.66 2.51
CA ARG A 33 -8.12 6.93 3.06
C ARG A 33 -6.80 7.47 2.54
N ASP A 34 -6.75 7.94 1.30
CA ASP A 34 -5.52 8.46 0.70
C ASP A 34 -5.17 9.80 1.35
N GLN A 35 -6.18 10.68 1.51
CA GLN A 35 -6.03 11.95 2.22
C GLN A 35 -5.69 11.77 3.71
N LEU A 36 -6.33 10.83 4.41
CA LEU A 36 -6.03 10.58 5.83
C LEU A 36 -4.61 10.05 6.02
N ARG A 37 -4.11 9.24 5.09
CA ARG A 37 -2.73 8.76 5.12
C ARG A 37 -1.76 9.92 4.96
N GLU A 38 -1.97 10.75 3.94
CA GLU A 38 -1.14 11.95 3.71
C GLU A 38 -1.15 12.90 4.92
N GLN A 39 -2.31 13.11 5.55
CA GLN A 39 -2.42 13.91 6.76
C GLN A 39 -1.63 13.32 7.93
N LEU A 40 -1.67 12.00 8.13
CA LEU A 40 -0.87 11.31 9.15
C LEU A 40 0.63 11.41 8.86
N GLU A 41 1.05 11.28 7.60
CA GLU A 41 2.44 11.43 7.18
C GLU A 41 2.97 12.84 7.46
N ASN A 42 2.18 13.85 7.10
CA ASN A 42 2.54 15.24 7.34
C ASN A 42 2.55 15.56 8.85
N TYR A 43 1.59 15.07 9.62
CA TYR A 43 1.55 15.24 11.06
C TYR A 43 2.76 14.61 11.75
N ALA A 44 3.12 13.37 11.39
CA ALA A 44 4.30 12.70 11.93
C ALA A 44 5.59 13.44 11.57
N ARG A 45 5.72 13.94 10.33
CA ARG A 45 6.87 14.73 9.89
C ARG A 45 7.00 16.03 10.68
N ASP A 46 5.91 16.78 10.83
CA ASP A 46 5.90 18.03 11.58
C ASP A 46 6.27 17.80 13.05
N ALA A 47 5.83 16.68 13.64
CA ALA A 47 6.18 16.30 15.01
C ALA A 47 7.68 15.99 15.18
N ILE A 48 8.29 15.26 14.24
CA ILE A 48 9.74 15.00 14.23
C ILE A 48 10.51 16.31 14.13
N GLU A 49 10.09 17.22 13.24
CA GLU A 49 10.74 18.52 13.04
C GLU A 49 10.63 19.40 14.29
N ALA A 50 9.44 19.45 14.91
CA ALA A 50 9.23 20.15 16.17
C ALA A 50 10.08 19.56 17.32
N GLY A 51 10.23 18.23 17.37
CA GLY A 51 11.12 17.56 18.33
C GLY A 51 12.58 17.98 18.17
N ARG A 52 13.10 17.95 16.94
CA ARG A 52 14.47 18.40 16.62
C ARG A 52 14.72 19.84 17.00
N GLU A 53 13.76 20.72 16.73
CA GLU A 53 13.88 22.13 17.11
C GLU A 53 13.84 22.30 18.63
N ALA A 54 12.97 21.58 19.33
CA ALA A 54 12.95 21.61 20.79
C ALA A 54 14.27 21.15 21.41
N ASP A 55 14.86 20.06 20.89
CA ASP A 55 16.18 19.58 21.30
C ASP A 55 17.28 20.60 20.99
N TYR A 56 17.26 21.19 19.78
CA TYR A 56 18.20 22.24 19.40
C TYR A 56 18.12 23.46 20.32
N LEU A 57 16.91 23.93 20.65
CA LEU A 57 16.67 25.05 21.57
C LEU A 57 17.12 24.71 23.01
N ALA A 58 16.97 23.46 23.44
CA ALA A 58 17.37 23.01 24.77
C ALA A 58 18.89 22.87 24.91
N GLU A 59 19.57 22.44 23.85
CA GLU A 59 21.02 22.20 23.84
C GLU A 59 21.85 23.44 23.48
N THR A 60 21.26 24.41 22.78
CA THR A 60 21.97 25.60 22.29
C THR A 60 21.77 26.78 23.25
N ASP A 61 22.87 27.37 23.74
CA ASP A 61 22.82 28.65 24.45
C ASP A 61 22.54 29.80 23.47
N LEU A 62 21.28 30.18 23.38
CA LEU A 62 20.77 31.21 22.46
C LEU A 62 20.95 32.63 23.01
N ALA A 63 21.52 32.82 24.20
CA ALA A 63 21.78 34.14 24.79
C ALA A 63 22.53 35.14 23.87
N PRO A 64 23.37 34.73 22.90
CA PRO A 64 24.02 35.65 21.96
C PRO A 64 23.14 36.11 20.78
N PHE A 65 21.98 35.48 20.53
CA PHE A 65 21.18 35.71 19.32
C PHE A 65 19.84 36.37 19.66
N ASP A 66 19.45 37.38 18.90
CA ASP A 66 18.12 37.99 19.00
C ASP A 66 17.09 37.01 18.43
N ALA A 67 16.07 36.64 19.21
CA ALA A 67 15.07 35.61 18.84
C ALA A 67 14.34 35.94 17.53
N ALA A 68 14.22 37.22 17.18
CA ALA A 68 13.66 37.68 15.90
C ALA A 68 14.59 37.45 14.70
N LEU A 69 15.90 37.36 14.91
CA LEU A 69 16.90 37.17 13.85
C LEU A 69 17.01 35.71 13.40
N VAL A 70 16.51 34.77 14.20
CA VAL A 70 16.60 33.33 13.93
C VAL A 70 15.36 32.81 13.16
N GLY A 71 14.34 33.64 12.92
CA GLY A 71 13.13 33.23 12.19
C GLY A 71 12.26 32.20 12.93
N ILE A 72 12.62 31.87 14.18
CA ILE A 72 12.07 30.78 14.97
C ILE A 72 10.60 31.02 15.38
N ASN A 73 10.14 32.27 15.48
CA ASN A 73 8.84 32.52 16.11
C ASN A 73 7.64 32.30 15.18
N ASP A 74 7.68 32.85 13.96
CA ASP A 74 6.54 32.82 13.05
C ASP A 74 6.35 31.41 12.44
N ASP A 75 7.44 30.73 12.07
CA ASP A 75 7.40 29.38 11.50
C ASP A 75 6.98 28.31 12.52
N ILE A 76 7.37 28.47 13.79
CA ILE A 76 6.95 27.55 14.87
C ILE A 76 5.49 27.77 15.24
N GLU A 77 5.02 29.00 15.35
CA GLU A 77 3.61 29.30 15.65
C GLU A 77 2.70 28.72 14.56
N ASP A 78 3.02 28.96 13.28
CA ASP A 78 2.32 28.39 12.15
C ASP A 78 2.34 26.85 12.17
N ARG A 79 3.47 26.23 12.50
CA ARG A 79 3.57 24.76 12.57
C ARG A 79 2.74 24.20 13.72
N ILE A 80 2.77 24.80 14.91
CA ILE A 80 1.96 24.38 16.06
C ILE A 80 0.48 24.47 15.72
N GLU A 81 0.04 25.56 15.08
CA GLU A 81 -1.35 25.70 14.65
C GLU A 81 -1.73 24.61 13.63
N ARG A 82 -0.90 24.40 12.60
CA ARG A 82 -1.12 23.32 11.61
C ARG A 82 -1.18 21.95 12.26
N MET A 83 -0.28 21.64 13.20
CA MET A 83 -0.27 20.37 13.93
C MET A 83 -1.54 20.19 14.77
N SER A 84 -1.96 21.22 15.52
CA SER A 84 -3.19 21.17 16.31
C SER A 84 -4.41 20.93 15.43
N VAL A 85 -4.52 21.65 14.31
CA VAL A 85 -5.62 21.47 13.35
C VAL A 85 -5.60 20.08 12.73
N SER A 86 -4.42 19.58 12.36
CA SER A 86 -4.27 18.24 11.78
C SER A 86 -4.63 17.15 12.78
N HIS A 87 -4.14 17.25 14.02
CA HIS A 87 -4.49 16.34 15.12
C HIS A 87 -6.00 16.26 15.31
N ASP A 88 -6.68 17.39 15.45
CA ASP A 88 -8.13 17.43 15.69
C ASP A 88 -8.92 16.85 14.52
N GLN A 89 -8.49 17.11 13.27
CA GLN A 89 -9.09 16.54 12.08
C GLN A 89 -8.93 15.01 12.03
N LEU A 90 -7.73 14.51 12.35
CA LEU A 90 -7.43 13.08 12.36
C LEU A 90 -8.18 12.34 13.48
N LEU A 91 -8.27 12.93 14.67
CA LEU A 91 -9.05 12.40 15.78
C LEU A 91 -10.54 12.38 15.45
N ALA A 92 -11.08 13.49 14.92
CA ALA A 92 -12.48 13.57 14.48
C ALA A 92 -12.77 12.53 13.38
N ALA A 93 -11.83 12.29 12.47
CA ALA A 93 -11.97 11.24 11.47
C ALA A 93 -12.02 9.84 12.09
N ALA A 94 -11.13 9.54 13.05
CA ALA A 94 -11.13 8.27 13.77
C ALA A 94 -12.43 8.04 14.55
N GLU A 95 -13.04 9.09 15.10
CA GLU A 95 -14.28 9.01 15.87
C GLU A 95 -15.54 8.94 15.01
N ALA A 96 -15.68 9.82 14.01
CA ALA A 96 -16.96 10.09 13.39
C ALA A 96 -17.02 9.81 11.87
N ALA A 97 -15.88 9.73 11.16
CA ALA A 97 -15.91 9.59 9.71
C ALA A 97 -16.55 8.27 9.27
N LYS A 98 -17.44 8.31 8.28
CA LYS A 98 -18.06 7.10 7.74
C LYS A 98 -17.07 6.33 6.86
N GLY A 99 -17.26 5.03 6.72
CA GLY A 99 -16.45 4.21 5.80
C GLY A 99 -15.14 3.66 6.37
N LEU A 100 -14.71 4.09 7.56
CA LEU A 100 -13.59 3.48 8.29
C LEU A 100 -14.05 2.29 9.13
N ALA A 101 -13.31 1.18 9.03
CA ALA A 101 -13.47 0.01 9.86
C ALA A 101 -13.00 0.29 11.30
N PRO A 102 -13.52 -0.43 12.32
CA PRO A 102 -13.07 -0.25 13.71
C PRO A 102 -11.56 -0.38 13.91
N ALA A 103 -10.92 -1.31 13.19
CA ALA A 103 -9.47 -1.49 13.23
C ALA A 103 -8.72 -0.28 12.65
N GLU A 104 -9.17 0.27 11.52
CA GLU A 104 -8.57 1.47 10.89
C GLU A 104 -8.65 2.67 11.83
N ARG A 105 -9.79 2.86 12.51
CA ARG A 105 -9.96 3.94 13.50
C ARG A 105 -9.03 3.77 14.70
N HIS A 106 -8.88 2.54 15.18
CA HIS A 106 -7.97 2.25 16.28
C HIS A 106 -6.52 2.51 15.86
N GLN A 107 -6.16 2.17 14.64
CA GLN A 107 -4.83 2.39 14.10
C GLN A 107 -4.49 3.88 13.94
N ILE A 108 -5.43 4.70 13.44
CA ILE A 108 -5.25 6.16 13.41
C ILE A 108 -4.95 6.70 14.81
N ARG A 109 -5.74 6.30 15.82
CA ARG A 109 -5.52 6.74 17.21
C ARG A 109 -4.20 6.24 17.79
N ALA A 110 -3.80 5.01 17.47
CA ALA A 110 -2.52 4.47 17.92
C ALA A 110 -1.35 5.27 17.33
N VAL A 111 -1.39 5.57 16.03
CA VAL A 111 -0.38 6.42 15.39
C VAL A 111 -0.33 7.82 16.00
N LEU A 112 -1.48 8.46 16.22
CA LEU A 112 -1.52 9.77 16.89
C LEU A 112 -0.87 9.71 18.28
N ALA A 113 -1.24 8.69 19.07
CA ALA A 113 -0.67 8.50 20.41
C ALA A 113 0.83 8.20 20.38
N ASP A 114 1.31 7.44 19.39
CA ASP A 114 2.74 7.16 19.20
C ASP A 114 3.49 8.46 18.87
N VAL A 115 2.97 9.26 17.94
CA VAL A 115 3.55 10.56 17.55
C VAL A 115 3.59 11.54 18.73
N GLU A 116 2.50 11.61 19.51
CA GLU A 116 2.41 12.44 20.72
C GLU A 116 3.34 11.97 21.84
N ALA A 117 3.63 10.67 21.93
CA ALA A 117 4.57 10.14 22.90
C ALA A 117 6.03 10.49 22.58
N GLY A 118 6.29 11.06 21.40
CA GLY A 118 7.61 11.34 20.87
C GLY A 118 8.07 10.21 19.95
N VAL A 119 8.38 10.58 18.71
CA VAL A 119 8.84 9.67 17.67
C VAL A 119 10.26 10.01 17.25
N ASP A 120 11.06 8.97 17.01
CA ASP A 120 12.42 9.11 16.52
C ASP A 120 12.42 9.64 15.07
N GLU A 121 13.56 10.16 14.63
CA GLU A 121 13.74 10.71 13.27
C GLU A 121 13.43 9.73 12.15
N ASP A 122 13.62 8.44 12.42
CA ASP A 122 13.38 7.33 11.49
C ASP A 122 11.98 6.72 11.65
N TYR A 123 11.04 7.44 12.28
CA TYR A 123 9.69 6.93 12.46
C TYR A 123 8.96 6.80 11.13
N GLU A 124 8.63 5.56 10.80
CA GLU A 124 7.79 5.22 9.66
C GLU A 124 6.38 4.87 10.14
N LEU A 125 5.38 5.36 9.42
CA LEU A 125 4.00 4.96 9.66
C LEU A 125 3.82 3.46 9.46
N PRO A 126 2.83 2.85 10.14
CA PRO A 126 2.49 1.45 9.91
C PRO A 126 2.23 1.15 8.43
N GLU A 127 3.02 0.22 7.91
CA GLU A 127 3.04 -0.21 6.50
C GLU A 127 1.63 -0.56 5.98
N LEU A 128 0.81 -1.23 6.80
CA LEU A 128 -0.59 -1.52 6.51
C LEU A 128 -1.54 -0.67 7.37
N MET A 129 -1.82 0.55 6.94
CA MET A 129 -2.77 1.46 7.59
C MET A 129 -4.25 1.10 7.35
N TRP A 130 -4.56 0.52 6.19
CA TRP A 130 -5.95 0.32 5.74
C TRP A 130 -6.29 -1.16 5.59
N VAL A 131 -7.50 -1.54 6.00
CA VAL A 131 -7.95 -2.94 6.02
C VAL A 131 -8.71 -3.28 4.73
N ASP A 132 -8.36 -2.65 3.62
CA ASP A 132 -8.95 -2.92 2.32
C ASP A 132 -8.00 -3.71 1.40
N GLU A 133 -8.58 -4.34 0.39
CA GLU A 133 -7.86 -5.24 -0.53
C GLU A 133 -6.96 -4.48 -1.50
N ARG A 134 -7.31 -3.24 -1.86
CA ARG A 134 -6.49 -2.39 -2.73
C ARG A 134 -5.22 -1.96 -2.00
N SER A 135 -5.32 -1.50 -0.76
CA SER A 135 -4.16 -1.09 0.04
C SER A 135 -3.21 -2.27 0.32
N LYS A 136 -3.74 -3.46 0.59
CA LYS A 136 -2.91 -4.67 0.74
C LYS A 136 -2.20 -5.09 -0.56
N ALA A 137 -2.91 -5.01 -1.68
CA ALA A 137 -2.33 -5.29 -2.99
C ALA A 137 -1.24 -4.29 -3.35
N GLN A 138 -1.48 -2.99 -3.11
CA GLN A 138 -0.49 -1.95 -3.31
C GLN A 138 0.76 -2.22 -2.49
N LEU A 139 0.59 -2.61 -1.22
CA LEU A 139 1.73 -2.87 -0.37
C LEU A 139 2.60 -4.04 -0.85
N ASP A 140 1.98 -5.12 -1.32
CA ASP A 140 2.72 -6.24 -1.90
C ASP A 140 3.44 -5.85 -3.21
N THR A 141 2.88 -4.90 -3.97
CA THR A 141 3.54 -4.29 -5.13
C THR A 141 4.75 -3.48 -4.68
N ASP A 142 4.62 -2.60 -3.69
CA ASP A 142 5.70 -1.76 -3.17
C ASP A 142 6.85 -2.61 -2.63
N ARG A 143 6.55 -3.68 -1.88
CA ARG A 143 7.55 -4.66 -1.43
C ARG A 143 8.29 -5.33 -2.59
N SER A 144 7.59 -5.61 -3.70
CA SER A 144 8.21 -6.21 -4.88
C SER A 144 9.15 -5.21 -5.57
N HIS A 145 8.78 -3.93 -5.62
CA HIS A 145 9.65 -2.85 -6.09
C HIS A 145 10.87 -2.66 -5.20
N GLN A 146 10.70 -2.61 -3.87
CA GLN A 146 11.82 -2.52 -2.92
C GLN A 146 12.81 -3.68 -3.07
N GLN A 147 12.30 -4.91 -3.22
CA GLN A 147 13.14 -6.09 -3.49
C GLN A 147 13.91 -5.97 -4.81
N GLY A 148 13.27 -5.43 -5.85
CA GLY A 148 13.94 -5.14 -7.11
C GLY A 148 15.02 -4.08 -6.97
N ALA A 149 14.75 -3.01 -6.22
CA ALA A 149 15.67 -1.89 -6.04
C ALA A 149 16.92 -2.35 -5.28
N GLY A 150 16.73 -3.08 -4.17
CA GLY A 150 17.85 -3.64 -3.41
C GLY A 150 18.69 -4.64 -4.23
N LEU A 151 18.08 -5.38 -5.16
CA LEU A 151 18.81 -6.25 -6.09
C LEU A 151 19.69 -5.45 -7.06
N ALA A 152 19.13 -4.40 -7.67
CA ALA A 152 19.82 -3.55 -8.63
C ALA A 152 20.98 -2.78 -7.98
N GLU A 153 20.74 -2.20 -6.81
CA GLU A 153 21.76 -1.50 -6.02
C GLU A 153 22.90 -2.44 -5.62
N THR A 154 22.57 -3.62 -5.10
CA THR A 154 23.57 -4.64 -4.73
C THR A 154 24.37 -5.09 -5.94
N PHE A 155 23.72 -5.28 -7.10
CA PHE A 155 24.41 -5.61 -8.34
C PHE A 155 25.40 -4.52 -8.76
N CYS A 156 24.98 -3.25 -8.81
CA CYS A 156 25.85 -2.15 -9.22
C CYS A 156 27.07 -2.02 -8.30
N ARG A 157 26.84 -2.08 -6.99
CA ARG A 157 27.90 -2.04 -5.97
C ARG A 157 28.89 -3.20 -6.12
N GLU A 158 28.41 -4.44 -6.25
CA GLU A 158 29.27 -5.61 -6.41
C GLU A 158 30.03 -5.60 -7.75
N ALA A 159 29.38 -5.19 -8.84
CA ALA A 159 30.03 -5.10 -10.14
C ALA A 159 31.16 -4.06 -10.14
N MET A 160 30.91 -2.90 -9.52
CA MET A 160 31.95 -1.88 -9.35
C MET A 160 33.08 -2.36 -8.44
N GLN A 161 32.77 -3.10 -7.37
CA GLN A 161 33.79 -3.70 -6.51
C GLN A 161 34.67 -4.71 -7.28
N VAL A 162 34.07 -5.59 -8.08
CA VAL A 162 34.80 -6.55 -8.93
C VAL A 162 35.72 -5.83 -9.93
N ILE A 163 35.29 -4.70 -10.49
CA ILE A 163 36.12 -3.88 -11.37
C ILE A 163 37.28 -3.25 -10.58
N ALA A 164 37.01 -2.71 -9.39
CA ALA A 164 38.00 -2.03 -8.55
C ALA A 164 39.10 -2.98 -8.03
N ASP A 165 38.71 -4.21 -7.68
CA ASP A 165 39.62 -5.27 -7.22
C ASP A 165 40.39 -5.94 -8.38
N GLY A 166 40.03 -5.59 -9.63
CA GLY A 166 40.67 -6.10 -10.83
C GLY A 166 42.12 -5.61 -11.01
N LYS A 167 42.84 -6.27 -11.93
CA LYS A 167 44.26 -5.99 -12.22
C LYS A 167 44.51 -4.63 -12.90
N THR A 168 43.50 -4.05 -13.56
CA THR A 168 43.56 -2.72 -14.18
C THR A 168 42.48 -1.85 -13.58
N GLN A 169 42.86 -0.66 -13.14
CA GLN A 169 41.89 0.36 -12.75
C GLN A 169 41.52 1.22 -13.97
N PRO A 170 40.23 1.31 -14.33
CA PRO A 170 39.77 2.23 -15.37
C PRO A 170 40.12 3.68 -15.04
N SER A 171 40.28 4.53 -16.06
CA SER A 171 40.36 5.97 -15.83
C SER A 171 39.00 6.53 -15.38
N ASN A 172 38.99 7.68 -14.70
CA ASN A 172 37.76 8.30 -14.18
C ASN A 172 36.63 8.42 -15.23
N ALA A 173 36.96 8.75 -16.48
CA ALA A 173 35.98 8.83 -17.57
C ALA A 173 35.36 7.46 -17.92
N HIS A 174 36.16 6.40 -17.89
CA HIS A 174 35.67 5.05 -18.10
C HIS A 174 34.88 4.54 -16.88
N THR A 175 35.28 4.91 -15.67
CA THR A 175 34.53 4.60 -14.44
C THR A 175 33.11 5.15 -14.51
N GLN A 176 32.93 6.43 -14.83
CA GLN A 176 31.60 7.03 -15.00
C GLN A 176 30.78 6.36 -16.09
N THR A 177 31.42 5.99 -17.21
CA THR A 177 30.75 5.25 -18.29
C THR A 177 30.29 3.87 -17.82
N LEU A 178 31.13 3.17 -17.06
CA LEU A 178 30.80 1.85 -16.51
C LEU A 178 29.67 1.93 -15.48
N GLU A 179 29.68 2.93 -14.59
CA GLU A 179 28.59 3.19 -13.65
C GLU A 179 27.25 3.39 -14.39
N GLY A 180 27.24 4.20 -15.45
CA GLY A 180 26.04 4.42 -16.27
C GLY A 180 25.51 3.13 -16.91
N VAL A 181 26.39 2.34 -17.53
CA VAL A 181 25.98 1.09 -18.19
C VAL A 181 25.57 0.01 -17.18
N LEU A 182 26.24 -0.07 -16.03
CA LEU A 182 25.85 -0.95 -14.93
C LEU A 182 24.50 -0.56 -14.35
N SER A 183 24.22 0.75 -14.21
CA SER A 183 22.90 1.25 -13.81
C SER A 183 21.82 0.77 -14.77
N THR A 184 22.02 0.87 -16.09
CA THR A 184 21.05 0.39 -17.08
C THR A 184 20.80 -1.12 -16.96
N VAL A 185 21.84 -1.92 -16.71
CA VAL A 185 21.67 -3.35 -16.44
C VAL A 185 20.91 -3.57 -15.12
N GLY A 186 21.23 -2.79 -14.08
CA GLY A 186 20.52 -2.74 -12.81
C GLY A 186 19.02 -2.44 -12.97
N ASP A 187 18.67 -1.45 -13.77
CA ASP A 187 17.27 -1.05 -14.04
C ASP A 187 16.48 -2.18 -14.71
N ASN A 188 17.10 -2.94 -15.62
CA ASN A 188 16.46 -4.13 -16.17
C ASN A 188 16.28 -5.23 -15.13
N LEU A 189 17.27 -5.45 -14.27
CA LEU A 189 17.17 -6.42 -13.18
C LEU A 189 16.06 -6.02 -12.20
N TYR A 190 15.95 -4.73 -11.88
CA TYR A 190 14.85 -4.14 -11.10
C TYR A 190 13.50 -4.44 -11.75
N SER A 191 13.30 -4.07 -13.01
CA SER A 191 12.03 -4.25 -13.72
C SER A 191 11.61 -5.72 -13.76
N VAL A 192 12.55 -6.63 -14.05
CA VAL A 192 12.27 -8.07 -14.04
C VAL A 192 11.93 -8.54 -12.62
N ALA A 193 12.66 -8.10 -11.60
CA ALA A 193 12.43 -8.48 -10.21
C ALA A 193 11.10 -7.96 -9.65
N SER A 194 10.64 -6.78 -10.09
CA SER A 194 9.34 -6.21 -9.72
C SER A 194 8.17 -6.83 -10.49
N GLY A 195 8.43 -7.76 -11.42
CA GLY A 195 7.40 -8.50 -12.16
C GLY A 195 7.07 -7.94 -13.55
N SER A 196 7.76 -6.89 -14.00
CA SER A 196 7.64 -6.37 -15.35
C SER A 196 8.45 -7.24 -16.31
N VAL A 197 7.78 -8.18 -16.98
CA VAL A 197 8.42 -9.07 -17.97
C VAL A 197 7.62 -9.06 -19.25
N ASP A 198 8.06 -8.26 -20.22
CA ASP A 198 7.64 -8.37 -21.61
C ASP A 198 8.85 -8.66 -22.52
N ASP A 199 8.59 -8.95 -23.79
CA ASP A 199 9.64 -9.21 -24.78
C ASP A 199 10.55 -8.00 -25.04
N ALA A 200 10.06 -6.78 -24.76
CA ALA A 200 10.85 -5.56 -24.89
C ALA A 200 11.95 -5.49 -23.82
N HIS A 201 11.63 -5.79 -22.55
CA HIS A 201 12.61 -5.85 -21.45
C HIS A 201 13.67 -6.94 -21.71
N ARG A 202 13.26 -8.10 -22.24
CA ARG A 202 14.22 -9.16 -22.60
C ARG A 202 15.18 -8.71 -23.70
N THR A 203 14.66 -8.04 -24.73
CA THR A 203 15.47 -7.50 -25.83
C THR A 203 16.41 -6.41 -25.33
N GLN A 204 15.92 -5.54 -24.45
CA GLN A 204 16.70 -4.45 -23.86
C GLN A 204 17.85 -4.99 -22.99
N PHE A 205 17.58 -5.96 -22.12
CA PHE A 205 18.62 -6.62 -21.31
C PHE A 205 19.76 -7.21 -22.16
N VAL A 206 19.47 -7.83 -23.31
CA VAL A 206 20.52 -8.36 -24.20
C VAL A 206 21.36 -7.23 -24.81
N LYS A 207 20.75 -6.10 -25.16
CA LYS A 207 21.48 -4.91 -25.64
C LYS A 207 22.38 -4.36 -24.55
N ASP A 208 21.86 -4.20 -23.33
CA ASP A 208 22.60 -3.59 -22.22
C ASP A 208 23.76 -4.47 -21.76
N ARG A 209 23.59 -5.80 -21.78
CA ARG A 209 24.71 -6.74 -21.58
C ARG A 209 25.79 -6.61 -22.64
N THR A 210 25.40 -6.40 -23.89
CA THR A 210 26.33 -6.24 -25.00
C THR A 210 27.09 -4.92 -24.86
N GLU A 211 26.39 -3.86 -24.48
CA GLU A 211 26.97 -2.54 -24.21
C GLU A 211 27.94 -2.59 -23.03
N LEU A 212 27.59 -3.28 -21.94
CA LEU A 212 28.49 -3.52 -20.81
C LEU A 212 29.78 -4.21 -21.25
N GLY A 213 29.68 -5.24 -22.09
CA GLY A 213 30.85 -5.92 -22.65
C GLY A 213 31.76 -5.00 -23.47
N ARG A 214 31.19 -4.05 -24.22
CA ARG A 214 31.95 -3.03 -24.97
C ARG A 214 32.60 -2.01 -24.04
N ALA A 215 31.86 -1.51 -23.05
CA ALA A 215 32.36 -0.54 -22.07
C ALA A 215 33.54 -1.13 -21.27
N LEU A 216 33.42 -2.37 -20.80
CA LEU A 216 34.52 -3.08 -20.11
C LEU A 216 35.75 -3.25 -21.00
N THR A 217 35.55 -3.50 -22.30
CA THR A 217 36.66 -3.63 -23.26
C THR A 217 37.34 -2.28 -23.52
N ALA A 218 36.56 -1.21 -23.71
CA ALA A 218 37.08 0.14 -23.89
C ALA A 218 37.86 0.62 -22.66
N ALA A 219 37.40 0.26 -21.47
CA ALA A 219 38.06 0.55 -20.19
C ALA A 219 39.34 -0.28 -19.93
N GLY A 220 39.69 -1.21 -20.82
CA GLY A 220 40.88 -2.06 -20.66
C GLY A 220 40.77 -3.09 -19.54
N VAL A 221 39.55 -3.45 -19.13
CA VAL A 221 39.32 -4.49 -18.11
C VAL A 221 39.81 -5.83 -18.63
N TYR A 222 40.48 -6.60 -17.78
CA TYR A 222 41.00 -7.92 -18.12
C TYR A 222 39.90 -8.96 -18.31
N ASP A 223 40.18 -10.00 -19.10
CA ASP A 223 39.18 -11.00 -19.47
C ASP A 223 38.67 -11.84 -18.29
N GLU A 224 39.52 -12.07 -17.28
CA GLU A 224 39.13 -12.70 -16.01
C GLU A 224 38.04 -11.86 -15.30
N THR A 225 38.30 -10.57 -15.06
CA THR A 225 37.33 -9.65 -14.45
C THR A 225 36.05 -9.52 -15.30
N LYS A 226 36.16 -9.51 -16.64
CA LYS A 226 34.97 -9.54 -17.52
C LYS A 226 34.16 -10.83 -17.35
N ALA A 227 34.81 -11.97 -17.12
CA ALA A 227 34.13 -13.24 -16.88
C ALA A 227 33.37 -13.20 -15.54
N ASP A 228 34.00 -12.69 -14.49
CA ASP A 228 33.38 -12.52 -13.17
C ASP A 228 32.14 -11.61 -13.23
N ILE A 229 32.23 -10.49 -13.96
CA ILE A 229 31.08 -9.58 -14.15
C ILE A 229 29.95 -10.27 -14.94
N ARG A 230 30.28 -11.08 -15.96
CA ARG A 230 29.25 -11.83 -16.70
C ARG A 230 28.55 -12.85 -15.81
N GLU A 231 29.30 -13.59 -15.00
CA GLU A 231 28.73 -14.53 -14.04
C GLU A 231 27.86 -13.83 -12.99
N LEU A 232 28.29 -12.66 -12.51
CA LEU A 232 27.51 -11.83 -11.61
C LEU A 232 26.19 -11.40 -12.27
N VAL A 233 26.22 -10.89 -13.50
CA VAL A 233 25.02 -10.54 -14.28
C VAL A 233 24.08 -11.74 -14.43
N ASP A 234 24.60 -12.91 -14.80
CA ASP A 234 23.78 -14.11 -14.99
C ASP A 234 23.17 -14.63 -13.67
N THR A 235 23.91 -14.50 -12.57
CA THR A 235 23.42 -14.86 -11.24
C THR A 235 22.32 -13.91 -10.79
N ARG A 236 22.52 -12.60 -10.92
CA ARG A 236 21.53 -11.58 -10.56
C ARG A 236 20.31 -11.63 -11.46
N ALA A 237 20.46 -11.92 -12.75
CA ALA A 237 19.34 -12.13 -13.67
C ALA A 237 18.47 -13.34 -13.27
N ARG A 238 19.08 -14.46 -12.85
CA ARG A 238 18.33 -15.62 -12.33
C ARG A 238 17.59 -15.28 -11.03
N GLN A 239 18.20 -14.49 -10.15
CA GLN A 239 17.56 -14.01 -8.92
C GLN A 239 16.39 -13.08 -9.22
N ALA A 240 16.58 -12.10 -10.12
CA ALA A 240 15.53 -11.22 -10.60
C ALA A 240 14.34 -12.02 -11.15
N GLY A 241 14.60 -13.01 -12.01
CA GLY A 241 13.54 -13.86 -12.55
C GLY A 241 12.79 -14.68 -11.49
N LYS A 242 13.44 -15.08 -10.39
CA LYS A 242 12.78 -15.75 -9.26
C LYS A 242 11.87 -14.78 -8.49
N LEU A 243 12.36 -13.58 -8.20
CA LEU A 243 11.59 -12.53 -7.53
C LEU A 243 10.38 -12.09 -8.38
N GLY A 244 10.62 -11.83 -9.66
CA GLY A 244 9.60 -11.41 -10.61
C GLY A 244 8.45 -12.40 -10.75
N ARG A 245 8.73 -13.71 -10.81
CA ARG A 245 7.66 -14.73 -10.79
C ARG A 245 6.81 -14.64 -9.52
N GLY A 246 7.44 -14.46 -8.37
CA GLY A 246 6.72 -14.27 -7.10
C GLY A 246 5.87 -13.00 -7.08
N ALA A 247 6.38 -11.90 -7.66
CA ALA A 247 5.64 -10.65 -7.82
C ALA A 247 4.39 -10.83 -8.70
N VAL A 248 4.55 -11.44 -9.89
CA VAL A 248 3.43 -11.72 -10.81
C VAL A 248 2.40 -12.67 -10.17
N GLU A 249 2.84 -13.71 -9.46
CA GLU A 249 1.94 -14.62 -8.74
C GLU A 249 1.16 -13.90 -7.61
N ARG A 250 1.79 -12.97 -6.88
CA ARG A 250 1.11 -12.11 -5.90
C ARG A 250 0.06 -11.23 -6.57
N GLU A 251 0.45 -10.52 -7.63
CA GLU A 251 -0.46 -9.65 -8.37
C GLU A 251 -1.67 -10.42 -8.92
N GLN A 252 -1.45 -11.59 -9.50
CA GLN A 252 -2.52 -12.43 -10.01
C GLN A 252 -3.45 -12.92 -8.89
N ARG A 253 -2.90 -13.28 -7.71
CA ARG A 253 -3.72 -13.63 -6.54
C ARG A 253 -4.61 -12.46 -6.10
N TRP A 254 -4.09 -11.24 -6.08
CA TRP A 254 -4.88 -10.05 -5.75
C TRP A 254 -5.97 -9.77 -6.79
N LYS A 255 -5.67 -9.90 -8.09
CA LYS A 255 -6.65 -9.79 -9.17
C LYS A 255 -7.78 -10.82 -9.03
N THR A 256 -7.44 -12.09 -8.79
CA THR A 256 -8.43 -13.16 -8.58
C THR A 256 -9.26 -12.89 -7.34
N ARG A 257 -8.64 -12.57 -6.20
CA ARG A 257 -9.35 -12.30 -4.94
C ARG A 257 -10.31 -11.12 -5.06
N THR A 258 -9.89 -10.03 -5.69
CA THR A 258 -10.75 -8.87 -5.94
C THR A 258 -11.95 -9.24 -6.81
N THR A 259 -11.72 -10.03 -7.86
CA THR A 259 -12.78 -10.52 -8.75
C THR A 259 -13.79 -11.39 -8.00
N GLU A 260 -13.33 -12.30 -7.14
CA GLU A 260 -14.20 -13.14 -6.31
C GLU A 260 -15.04 -12.33 -5.32
N ILE A 261 -14.47 -11.30 -4.69
CA ILE A 261 -15.19 -10.42 -3.77
C ILE A 261 -16.29 -9.66 -4.52
N LEU A 262 -15.98 -9.13 -5.72
CA LEU A 262 -16.97 -8.46 -6.56
C LEU A 262 -18.09 -9.40 -6.99
N ALA A 263 -17.76 -10.62 -7.44
CA ALA A 263 -18.75 -11.62 -7.83
C ALA A 263 -19.69 -11.98 -6.66
N ARG A 264 -19.14 -12.26 -5.47
CA ARG A 264 -19.96 -12.56 -4.27
C ARG A 264 -20.87 -11.39 -3.88
N ARG A 265 -20.38 -10.15 -4.01
CA ARG A 265 -21.17 -8.95 -3.71
C ARG A 265 -22.32 -8.81 -4.69
N ASP A 266 -22.06 -9.01 -5.97
CA ASP A 266 -23.05 -8.84 -7.03
C ASP A 266 -24.10 -9.97 -6.98
N ASP A 267 -23.69 -11.20 -6.64
CA ASP A 267 -24.59 -12.32 -6.32
C ASP A 267 -25.49 -12.01 -5.13
N ALA A 268 -24.93 -11.50 -4.02
CA ALA A 268 -25.72 -11.12 -2.85
C ALA A 268 -26.75 -10.02 -3.18
N ARG A 269 -26.37 -9.05 -4.02
CA ARG A 269 -27.30 -8.02 -4.51
C ARG A 269 -28.39 -8.64 -5.39
N ALA A 270 -28.03 -9.53 -6.31
CA ALA A 270 -28.99 -10.23 -7.16
C ALA A 270 -30.00 -11.04 -6.33
N GLN A 271 -29.53 -11.76 -5.31
CA GLN A 271 -30.38 -12.49 -4.37
C GLN A 271 -31.32 -11.56 -3.58
N GLN A 272 -30.83 -10.40 -3.11
CA GLN A 272 -31.68 -9.40 -2.45
C GLN A 272 -32.75 -8.84 -3.39
N HIS A 273 -32.40 -8.55 -4.65
CA HIS A 273 -33.36 -8.10 -5.65
C HIS A 273 -34.41 -9.18 -5.94
N ALA A 274 -33.98 -10.43 -6.15
CA ALA A 274 -34.87 -11.56 -6.35
C ALA A 274 -35.81 -11.79 -5.15
N ALA A 275 -35.32 -11.69 -3.92
CA ALA A 275 -36.14 -11.82 -2.72
C ALA A 275 -37.15 -10.67 -2.57
N ARG A 276 -36.81 -9.45 -3.01
CA ARG A 276 -37.71 -8.29 -2.99
C ARG A 276 -38.78 -8.38 -4.07
N THR A 277 -38.48 -8.92 -5.24
CA THR A 277 -39.45 -9.14 -6.33
C THR A 277 -40.32 -10.38 -6.11
N ALA A 278 -39.77 -11.43 -5.48
CA ALA A 278 -40.48 -12.66 -5.16
C ALA A 278 -41.38 -12.55 -3.92
N ARG A 279 -41.33 -11.44 -3.17
CA ARG A 279 -42.25 -11.21 -2.05
C ARG A 279 -43.63 -10.91 -2.63
N PRO A 280 -44.62 -11.83 -2.56
CA PRO A 280 -45.94 -11.53 -3.08
C PRO A 280 -46.47 -10.32 -2.32
N ARG A 281 -47.02 -9.34 -3.05
CA ARG A 281 -48.00 -8.42 -2.46
C ARG A 281 -49.05 -9.34 -1.85
N SER A 282 -49.05 -9.45 -0.53
CA SER A 282 -50.15 -10.05 0.21
C SER A 282 -51.39 -9.30 -0.24
N THR A 283 -52.12 -9.83 -1.21
CA THR A 283 -53.53 -9.56 -1.33
C THR A 283 -54.08 -9.97 0.01
N LYS A 284 -54.47 -8.98 0.83
CA LYS A 284 -55.36 -9.20 1.96
C LYS A 284 -56.66 -9.74 1.36
N THR A 285 -56.68 -11.01 0.99
CA THR A 285 -57.90 -11.74 0.79
C THR A 285 -58.45 -11.92 2.20
N CYS A 286 -59.52 -11.20 2.50
CA CYS A 286 -60.33 -11.42 3.69
C CYS A 286 -60.73 -12.90 3.71
N ALA A 287 -59.99 -13.73 4.45
CA ALA A 287 -60.44 -15.05 4.79
C ALA A 287 -61.59 -14.87 5.78
N THR A 288 -62.82 -15.04 5.30
CA THR A 288 -63.98 -15.27 6.15
C THR A 288 -63.64 -16.40 7.12
N ARG A 289 -63.75 -16.06 8.40
CA ARG A 289 -63.74 -16.93 9.58
C ARG A 289 -64.29 -18.33 9.26
N VAL A 290 -63.40 -19.31 9.16
CA VAL A 290 -63.79 -20.72 9.18
C VAL A 290 -64.05 -21.10 10.63
N ASP A 291 -65.22 -21.68 10.83
CA ASP A 291 -65.81 -21.98 12.12
C ASP A 291 -64.96 -22.98 12.92
N ARG A 292 -64.94 -22.75 14.24
CA ARG A 292 -64.13 -23.48 15.20
C ARG A 292 -64.93 -24.65 15.74
N SER A 293 -64.80 -25.82 15.11
CA SER A 293 -65.25 -27.08 15.75
C SER A 293 -64.65 -28.31 15.06
N ALA A 294 -63.50 -28.78 15.56
CA ALA A 294 -63.20 -30.20 15.75
C ALA A 294 -61.83 -30.35 16.43
N GLN A 295 -61.88 -30.67 17.72
CA GLN A 295 -60.79 -31.26 18.49
C GLN A 295 -60.48 -32.65 17.94
N THR A 296 -59.19 -32.94 17.69
CA THR A 296 -58.63 -34.26 17.96
C THR A 296 -57.13 -34.16 18.26
N THR A 297 -56.74 -34.94 19.24
CA THR A 297 -55.53 -34.95 20.08
C THR A 297 -54.31 -35.65 19.47
N SER A 298 -53.12 -35.03 19.63
CA SER A 298 -51.78 -35.60 19.96
C SER A 298 -51.14 -36.75 19.13
N PRO A 299 -49.82 -37.06 19.30
CA PRO A 299 -48.72 -36.36 19.99
C PRO A 299 -47.45 -36.13 19.13
N ALA A 300 -46.47 -35.44 19.74
CA ALA A 300 -45.15 -35.07 19.23
C ALA A 300 -44.20 -36.25 18.93
N PRO A 301 -43.10 -35.96 18.21
CA PRO A 301 -41.81 -36.46 18.66
C PRO A 301 -40.72 -35.39 18.76
N THR A 302 -39.99 -35.55 19.86
CA THR A 302 -38.73 -34.96 20.31
C THR A 302 -37.59 -35.21 19.32
N GLY A 303 -36.67 -34.25 19.12
CA GLY A 303 -35.47 -34.50 18.31
C GLY A 303 -34.46 -33.36 18.20
N ALA A 304 -33.65 -33.22 19.24
CA ALA A 304 -32.24 -32.79 19.25
C ALA A 304 -31.79 -31.51 18.51
N ARG A 305 -31.55 -30.46 19.32
CA ARG A 305 -30.44 -29.52 19.14
C ARG A 305 -29.11 -30.26 19.35
N THR A 306 -28.16 -30.11 18.42
CA THR A 306 -26.74 -30.27 18.74
C THR A 306 -25.92 -29.21 18.04
N ALA A 307 -25.34 -28.34 18.86
CA ALA A 307 -24.38 -27.32 18.49
C ALA A 307 -23.01 -27.98 18.24
N ALA A 308 -22.38 -27.70 17.09
CA ALA A 308 -20.97 -28.01 16.87
C ALA A 308 -20.13 -26.77 17.21
N ARG A 309 -19.74 -26.70 18.48
CA ARG A 309 -18.68 -25.83 19.01
C ARG A 309 -17.34 -26.43 18.53
N ARG A 310 -16.61 -25.78 17.62
CA ARG A 310 -15.21 -26.14 17.37
C ARG A 310 -14.34 -25.38 18.35
N HIS A 311 -13.62 -26.15 19.16
CA HIS A 311 -12.62 -25.71 20.12
C HIS A 311 -11.41 -25.11 19.39
N TYR A 312 -11.00 -23.93 19.84
CA TYR A 312 -9.69 -23.34 19.60
C TYR A 312 -8.78 -23.79 20.76
N THR A 313 -7.65 -24.41 20.45
CA THR A 313 -6.57 -24.70 21.40
C THR A 313 -5.35 -23.84 21.02
N PRO A 314 -4.88 -22.94 21.90
CA PRO A 314 -3.63 -22.23 21.71
C PRO A 314 -2.45 -23.04 22.24
N GLY A 315 -1.33 -22.96 21.51
CA GLY A 315 0.06 -22.93 21.99
C GLY A 315 0.60 -24.08 22.85
N VAL A 316 1.68 -24.72 22.37
CA VAL A 316 2.84 -25.04 23.21
C VAL A 316 4.11 -24.79 22.39
N GLU A 317 4.89 -23.83 22.86
CA GLU A 317 6.29 -23.60 22.52
C GLU A 317 7.17 -24.76 22.97
N ARG A 318 8.19 -25.09 22.16
CA ARG A 318 9.60 -25.18 22.56
C ARG A 318 10.48 -25.21 21.33
#